data_AF-A0A847FAU6-F1
#
_entry.id   AF-A0A847FAU6-F1
#
_cell.length_a   1.000
_cell.length_b   1.000
_cell.length_c   1.000
_cell.angle_alpha   90.00
_cell.angle_beta   90.00
_cell.angle_gamma   90.00
#
_symmetry.space_group_name_H-M   'P 1'
#
loop_
_entity.id
_entity.type
_entity.pdbx_description
1 polymer ?
#
loop_
_entity_poly.entity_id
_entity_poly.type
_entity_poly.pdbx_seq_one_letter_code
_entity_poly.pdbx_strand_id
1 'polypeptide(L)'
;MTEYETRWIDSKLPSGQDFSMAVCSYSGKIRHMIIGKDFLRRTMIKSVDIDDHHCTSGAHCLDTTCKFNTTQREHMAHMLDMWTDEKLDEETAKIWGTDSAVDALVHFAEKMNESIPADLNSGSGGNNGAD
;
A
#
# COMPACT_ATOMS: atom_id res chain seq x y z
N MET A 1 20.38 -5.22 6.58
CA MET A 1 18.97 -4.82 6.81
C MET A 1 18.86 -3.40 7.33
N THR A 2 18.30 -2.51 6.52
CA THR A 2 18.01 -1.10 6.85
C THR A 2 16.50 -0.92 7.00
N GLU A 3 16.08 -0.28 8.09
CA GLU A 3 14.67 0.00 8.37
C GLU A 3 14.27 1.36 7.78
N TYR A 4 13.14 1.40 7.10
CA TYR A 4 12.55 2.61 6.52
C TYR A 4 11.14 2.81 7.08
N GLU A 5 10.85 4.00 7.60
CA GLU A 5 9.56 4.27 8.23
C GLU A 5 8.39 4.16 7.24
N THR A 6 7.24 3.67 7.72
CA THR A 6 5.98 3.78 7.00
C THR A 6 5.39 5.15 7.27
N ARG A 7 5.09 5.90 6.21
CA ARG A 7 4.37 7.17 6.32
C ARG A 7 2.88 6.94 6.12
N TRP A 8 2.06 7.64 6.90
CA TRP A 8 0.61 7.53 6.82
C TRP A 8 0.00 8.76 6.15
N ILE A 9 -0.85 8.52 5.16
CA ILE A 9 -1.66 9.57 4.52
C ILE A 9 -3.11 9.34 4.94
N ASP A 10 -3.69 10.34 5.61
CA ASP A 10 -5.10 10.36 5.94
C ASP A 10 -5.87 11.00 4.79
N SER A 11 -7.01 10.44 4.42
CA SER A 11 -7.82 10.94 3.32
C SER A 11 -9.30 10.67 3.56
N LYS A 12 -10.14 11.30 2.75
CA LYS A 12 -11.59 11.20 2.88
C LYS A 12 -12.20 10.83 1.54
N LEU A 13 -12.97 9.75 1.51
CA LEU A 13 -13.71 9.34 0.33
C LEU A 13 -14.81 10.36 0.02
N PRO A 14 -15.28 10.46 -1.24
CA PRO A 14 -16.42 11.31 -1.60
C PRO A 14 -17.69 11.04 -0.77
N SER A 15 -17.85 9.81 -0.29
CA SER A 15 -18.93 9.40 0.63
C SER A 15 -18.82 10.03 2.03
N GLY A 16 -17.70 10.69 2.35
CA GLY A 16 -17.40 11.24 3.67
C GLY A 16 -16.73 10.26 4.63
N GLN A 17 -16.48 9.03 4.20
CA GLN A 17 -15.78 8.02 5.01
C GLN A 17 -14.29 8.31 5.06
N ASP A 18 -13.71 8.30 6.26
CA ASP A 18 -12.26 8.43 6.44
C ASP A 18 -11.57 7.15 5.95
N PHE A 19 -10.40 7.31 5.33
CA PHE A 19 -9.53 6.21 4.96
C PHE A 19 -8.07 6.61 5.15
N SER A 20 -7.19 5.64 5.35
CA SER A 20 -5.76 5.89 5.54
C SER A 20 -4.92 4.95 4.70
N MET A 21 -3.82 5.48 4.19
CA MET A 21 -2.86 4.73 3.36
C MET A 21 -1.51 4.69 4.07
N ALA A 22 -0.96 3.48 4.20
CA ALA A 22 0.41 3.25 4.61
C ALA A 22 1.31 3.27 3.37
N VAL A 23 2.25 4.21 3.33
CA VAL A 23 3.21 4.41 2.25
C VAL A 23 4.59 3.95 2.71
N CYS A 24 5.19 3.05 1.94
CA CYS A 24 6.58 2.66 2.09
C CYS A 24 7.49 3.84 1.76
N SER A 25 8.25 4.36 2.72
CA SER A 25 9.16 5.50 2.43
C SER A 25 10.34 5.12 1.52
N TYR A 26 10.69 3.85 1.40
CA TYR A 26 11.75 3.42 0.48
C TYR A 26 11.32 3.42 -0.98
N SER A 27 10.14 2.86 -1.29
CA SER A 27 9.64 2.75 -2.67
C SER A 27 8.68 3.88 -3.06
N GLY A 28 8.18 4.64 -2.08
CA GLY A 28 7.12 5.62 -2.27
C GLY A 28 5.76 5.00 -2.63
N LYS A 29 5.59 3.69 -2.45
CA LYS A 29 4.37 2.97 -2.86
C LYS A 29 3.47 2.61 -1.68
N ILE A 30 2.16 2.55 -1.93
CA ILE A 30 1.17 2.07 -0.97
C ILE A 30 1.40 0.59 -0.68
N ARG A 31 1.62 0.30 0.60
CA ARG A 31 1.79 -1.07 1.08
C ARG A 31 0.54 -1.60 1.77
N HIS A 32 -0.28 -0.73 2.36
CA HIS A 32 -1.52 -1.11 3.05
C HIS A 32 -2.52 0.04 3.01
N MET A 33 -3.81 -0.29 3.00
CA MET A 33 -4.91 0.66 3.19
C MET A 33 -5.81 0.22 4.33
N ILE A 34 -6.37 1.17 5.08
CA ILE A 34 -7.35 0.92 6.13
C ILE A 34 -8.51 1.89 6.02
N ILE A 35 -9.71 1.43 6.33
CA ILE A 35 -10.87 2.30 6.53
C ILE A 35 -10.74 2.97 7.91
N GLY A 36 -11.03 4.27 7.97
CA GLY A 36 -10.89 5.07 9.18
C GLY A 36 -9.44 5.33 9.57
N LYS A 37 -9.20 5.47 10.88
CA LYS A 37 -7.88 5.78 11.49
C LYS A 37 -7.51 4.79 12.59
N ASP A 38 -7.55 3.49 12.28
CA ASP A 38 -7.24 2.43 13.25
C ASP A 38 -5.83 2.60 13.84
N PHE A 39 -5.77 2.99 15.11
CA PHE A 39 -4.52 3.23 15.84
C PHE A 39 -3.69 1.96 16.06
N LEU A 40 -4.35 0.82 16.26
CA LEU A 40 -3.65 -0.45 16.51
C LEU A 40 -2.90 -0.88 15.24
N ARG A 41 -3.58 -0.86 14.09
CA ARG A 41 -2.96 -1.18 12.79
C ARG A 41 -1.82 -0.23 12.44
N ARG A 42 -1.98 1.07 12.72
CA ARG A 42 -0.90 2.07 12.58
C ARG A 42 0.33 1.77 13.43
N THR A 43 0.11 1.20 14.61
CA THR A 43 1.20 0.82 15.53
C THR A 43 1.89 -0.49 15.09
N MET A 44 1.22 -1.34 14.32
CA MET A 44 1.80 -2.59 13.79
C MET A 44 2.58 -2.36 12.49
N ILE A 45 2.13 -1.43 11.63
CA ILE A 45 2.73 -1.15 10.33
C ILE A 45 3.60 0.11 10.43
N LYS A 46 4.72 -0.01 11.13
CA LYS A 46 5.62 1.11 11.44
C LYS A 46 6.72 1.33 10.42
N SER A 47 7.21 0.25 9.80
CA SER A 47 8.39 0.31 8.94
C SER A 47 8.41 -0.85 7.95
N VAL A 48 9.30 -0.72 6.97
CA VAL A 48 9.70 -1.80 6.07
C VAL A 48 11.19 -2.04 6.21
N ASP A 49 11.55 -3.31 6.16
CA ASP A 49 12.93 -3.75 6.24
C ASP A 49 13.45 -4.11 4.85
N ILE A 50 14.58 -3.50 4.45
CA ILE A 50 15.23 -3.74 3.17
C ILE A 50 16.60 -4.36 3.39
N ASP A 51 16.87 -5.46 2.69
CA ASP A 51 18.15 -6.16 2.70
C ASP A 51 18.60 -6.44 1.27
N ASP A 52 19.77 -5.92 0.85
CA ASP A 52 20.35 -6.14 -0.49
C ASP A 52 19.35 -6.09 -1.67
N HIS A 53 18.46 -5.09 -1.67
CA HIS A 53 17.40 -4.92 -2.68
C HIS A 53 16.27 -5.96 -2.60
N HIS A 54 16.03 -6.51 -1.42
CA HIS A 54 14.88 -7.33 -1.10
C HIS A 54 14.08 -6.69 0.04
N CYS A 55 12.76 -6.62 -0.11
CA CYS A 55 11.87 -6.17 0.96
C CYS A 55 11.38 -7.38 1.73
N THR A 56 11.86 -7.59 2.95
CA THR A 56 11.40 -8.70 3.80
C THR A 56 9.96 -8.49 4.24
N SER A 57 9.51 -7.23 4.28
CA SER A 57 8.11 -6.82 4.46
C SER A 57 7.29 -6.85 3.15
N GLY A 58 7.89 -7.28 2.04
CA GLY A 58 7.33 -7.21 0.68
C GLY A 58 6.12 -8.12 0.46
N ALA A 59 5.91 -9.12 1.34
CA ALA A 59 4.71 -9.95 1.39
C ALA A 59 3.45 -9.21 1.90
N HIS A 60 3.61 -7.94 2.29
CA HIS A 60 2.56 -7.06 2.79
C HIS A 60 2.50 -5.77 1.98
N CYS A 61 2.65 -5.86 0.65
CA CYS A 61 2.62 -4.73 -0.25
C CYS A 61 1.44 -4.82 -1.23
N LEU A 62 0.57 -3.82 -1.22
CA LEU A 62 -0.57 -3.74 -2.14
C LEU A 62 -0.17 -3.35 -3.56
N ASP A 63 0.81 -2.46 -3.74
CA ASP A 63 1.23 -2.04 -5.08
C ASP A 63 2.03 -3.15 -5.79
N THR A 64 1.44 -3.77 -6.81
CA THR A 64 2.07 -4.86 -7.60
C THR A 64 3.18 -4.37 -8.52
N THR A 65 3.24 -3.07 -8.79
CA THR A 65 4.29 -2.45 -9.61
C THR A 65 5.60 -2.26 -8.84
N CYS A 66 5.60 -2.44 -7.52
CA CYS A 66 6.82 -2.40 -6.71
C CYS A 66 7.71 -3.61 -7.03
N LYS A 67 8.93 -3.37 -7.49
CA LYS A 67 9.90 -4.44 -7.85
C LYS A 67 10.29 -5.38 -6.70
N PHE A 68 9.99 -5.00 -5.46
CA PHE A 68 10.25 -5.79 -4.25
C PHE A 68 9.01 -6.49 -3.71
N ASN A 69 7.85 -6.30 -4.35
CA ASN A 69 6.62 -6.94 -3.94
C ASN A 69 6.62 -8.40 -4.39
N THR A 70 6.43 -9.30 -3.43
CA THR A 70 6.28 -10.74 -3.65
C THR A 70 4.95 -11.26 -3.10
N THR A 71 4.03 -10.35 -2.77
CA THR A 71 2.69 -10.64 -2.22
C THR A 71 1.87 -11.42 -3.25
N GLN A 72 1.41 -12.60 -2.87
CA GLN A 72 0.45 -13.37 -3.66
C GLN A 72 -0.95 -12.80 -3.48
N ARG A 73 -1.80 -12.94 -4.50
CA ARG A 73 -3.16 -12.40 -4.52
C ARG A 73 -3.99 -12.82 -3.30
N GLU A 74 -3.91 -14.09 -2.89
CA GLU A 74 -4.61 -14.61 -1.71
C GLU A 74 -4.23 -13.87 -0.41
N HIS A 75 -2.99 -13.39 -0.30
CA HIS A 75 -2.56 -12.61 0.85
C HIS A 75 -3.04 -11.16 0.80
N MET A 76 -3.36 -10.61 -0.39
CA MET A 76 -3.87 -9.25 -0.52
C MET A 76 -5.28 -9.10 0.07
N ALA A 77 -6.11 -10.14 0.04
CA ALA A 77 -7.42 -10.13 0.70
C ALA A 77 -7.27 -9.87 2.21
N HIS A 78 -6.38 -10.62 2.87
CA HIS A 78 -6.08 -10.43 4.28
C HIS A 78 -5.53 -9.03 4.59
N MET A 79 -4.75 -8.45 3.68
CA MET A 79 -4.23 -7.07 3.80
C MET A 79 -5.30 -5.99 3.67
N LEU A 80 -6.50 -6.34 3.23
CA LEU A 80 -7.63 -5.43 3.08
C LEU A 80 -8.72 -5.72 4.13
N ASP A 81 -8.38 -6.50 5.16
CA ASP A 81 -9.31 -7.02 6.18
C ASP A 81 -10.47 -7.83 5.58
N MET A 82 -10.24 -8.43 4.41
CA MET A 82 -11.17 -9.34 3.76
C MET A 82 -10.80 -10.78 4.10
N TRP A 83 -11.78 -11.59 4.47
CA TRP A 83 -11.58 -13.02 4.73
C TRP A 83 -11.33 -13.81 3.45
N THR A 84 -11.99 -13.42 2.38
CA THR A 84 -11.87 -13.97 1.03
C THR A 84 -12.06 -12.83 0.03
N ASP A 85 -11.60 -13.02 -1.20
CA ASP A 85 -11.98 -12.12 -2.29
C ASP A 85 -13.51 -12.15 -2.46
N GLU A 86 -14.13 -10.97 -2.48
CA GLU A 86 -15.57 -10.81 -2.60
C GLU A 86 -15.91 -10.30 -3.99
N LYS A 87 -17.07 -10.71 -4.49
CA LYS A 87 -17.56 -10.23 -5.78
C LYS A 87 -18.10 -8.82 -5.65
N LEU A 88 -17.66 -7.93 -6.53
CA LEU A 88 -18.21 -6.59 -6.69
C LEU A 88 -19.62 -6.64 -7.28
N ASP A 89 -20.42 -5.63 -6.97
CA ASP A 89 -21.67 -5.40 -7.68
C ASP A 89 -21.38 -5.05 -9.17
N GLU A 90 -22.36 -5.26 -10.04
CA GLU A 90 -22.18 -5.12 -11.49
C GLU A 90 -21.76 -3.71 -11.91
N GLU A 91 -22.21 -2.67 -11.21
CA GLU A 91 -21.88 -1.29 -11.52
C GLU A 91 -20.41 -1.01 -11.19
N THR A 92 -19.99 -1.36 -9.97
CA THR A 92 -18.60 -1.20 -9.52
C THR A 92 -17.63 -2.05 -10.34
N ALA A 93 -18.01 -3.29 -10.65
CA ALA A 93 -17.20 -4.19 -11.46
C ALA A 93 -16.92 -3.63 -12.86
N LYS A 94 -17.93 -2.99 -13.46
CA LYS A 94 -17.78 -2.33 -14.76
C LYS A 94 -16.84 -1.12 -14.72
N ILE A 95 -16.87 -0.34 -13.64
CA ILE A 95 -15.99 0.82 -13.46
C ILE A 95 -14.53 0.39 -13.33
N TRP A 96 -14.27 -0.69 -12.59
CA TRP A 96 -12.92 -1.17 -12.29
C TRP A 96 -12.40 -2.23 -13.27
N GLY A 97 -13.26 -2.75 -14.15
CA GLY A 97 -12.90 -3.76 -15.14
C GLY A 97 -12.61 -5.14 -14.57
N THR A 98 -13.07 -5.41 -13.35
CA THR A 98 -12.88 -6.68 -12.62
C THR A 98 -14.08 -6.91 -11.72
N ASP A 99 -14.49 -8.16 -11.52
CA ASP A 99 -15.52 -8.52 -10.54
C ASP A 99 -14.93 -8.84 -9.16
N SER A 100 -13.61 -8.82 -9.01
CA SER A 100 -12.87 -9.03 -7.76
C SER A 100 -12.69 -7.73 -6.98
N ALA A 101 -13.12 -7.73 -5.73
CA ALA A 101 -12.88 -6.62 -4.82
C ALA A 101 -11.39 -6.44 -4.50
N VAL A 102 -10.63 -7.53 -4.38
CA VAL A 102 -9.17 -7.47 -4.20
C VAL A 102 -8.51 -6.76 -5.38
N ASP A 103 -8.81 -7.18 -6.61
CA ASP A 103 -8.20 -6.57 -7.80
C ASP A 103 -8.58 -5.09 -7.93
N ALA A 104 -9.83 -4.74 -7.65
CA ALA A 104 -10.26 -3.34 -7.69
C ALA A 104 -9.52 -2.49 -6.65
N LEU A 105 -9.27 -3.01 -5.46
CA LEU A 105 -8.50 -2.32 -4.41
C LEU A 105 -7.01 -2.20 -4.75
N VAL A 106 -6.43 -3.22 -5.40
CA VAL A 106 -5.07 -3.14 -5.95
C VAL A 106 -4.98 -2.07 -7.04
N HIS A 107 -5.89 -2.08 -8.02
CA HIS A 107 -5.95 -1.04 -9.05
C HIS A 107 -6.18 0.36 -8.46
N PHE A 108 -6.97 0.45 -7.38
CA PHE A 108 -7.15 1.69 -6.66
C PHE A 108 -5.83 2.17 -6.03
N ALA A 109 -5.10 1.29 -5.33
CA ALA A 109 -3.80 1.62 -4.75
C ALA A 109 -2.81 2.07 -5.84
N GLU A 110 -2.76 1.38 -6.98
CA GLU A 110 -1.92 1.75 -8.13
C GLU A 110 -2.22 3.14 -8.65
N LYS A 111 -3.51 3.48 -8.86
CA LYS A 111 -3.94 4.84 -9.23
C LYS A 111 -3.58 5.87 -8.17
N MET A 112 -3.78 5.54 -6.89
CA MET A 112 -3.49 6.47 -5.79
C MET A 112 -2.00 6.77 -5.65
N ASN A 113 -1.11 5.86 -6.05
CA ASN A 113 0.34 6.13 -6.03
C ASN A 113 0.73 7.34 -6.89
N GLU A 114 -0.03 7.67 -7.94
CA GLU A 114 0.20 8.86 -8.76
C GLU A 114 -0.06 10.17 -7.99
N SER A 115 -0.85 10.10 -6.92
CA SER A 115 -1.20 11.25 -6.07
C SER A 115 -0.31 11.41 -4.84
N ILE A 116 0.61 10.47 -4.59
CA ILE A 116 1.47 10.49 -3.40
C ILE A 116 2.53 11.58 -3.55
N PRO A 117 2.69 12.48 -2.56
CA PRO A 117 3.74 13.48 -2.57
C PRO A 117 5.14 12.85 -2.67
N ALA A 118 5.97 13.36 -3.59
CA ALA A 118 7.28 12.80 -3.89
C ALA A 118 8.26 12.85 -2.71
N ASP A 119 8.07 13.78 -1.77
CA ASP A 119 8.86 13.95 -0.55
C ASP A 119 8.63 12.87 0.51
N LEU A 120 7.66 11.97 0.27
CA LEU A 120 7.45 10.78 1.10
C LEU A 120 8.38 9.62 0.73
N ASN A 121 9.13 9.73 -0.37
CA ASN A 121 10.10 8.74 -0.81
C ASN A 121 11.53 9.13 -0.40
N SER A 122 12.07 8.49 0.63
CA SER A 122 13.47 8.62 1.07
C SER A 122 14.47 7.94 0.12
N GLY A 123 14.03 7.02 -0.74
CA GLY A 123 14.86 6.37 -1.76
C GLY A 123 15.35 7.31 -2.87
N SER A 124 14.80 8.53 -2.94
CA SER A 124 15.21 9.58 -3.90
C SER A 124 16.28 10.54 -3.34
N GLY A 125 16.72 10.35 -2.09
CA GLY A 125 17.69 11.23 -1.42
C GLY A 125 18.74 10.45 -0.65
N GLY A 126 19.81 10.02 -1.34
CA GLY A 126 20.88 9.26 -0.71
C GLY A 126 22.10 9.00 -1.58
N ASN A 127 22.44 9.94 -2.47
CA ASN A 127 23.80 10.05 -3.00
C ASN A 127 24.42 11.28 -2.32
N ASN A 128 24.75 11.15 -1.04
CA ASN A 128 25.51 12.15 -0.30
C ASN A 128 26.49 11.44 0.63
N GLY A 129 27.71 11.26 0.11
CA GLY A 129 28.97 11.32 0.84
C GLY A 129 29.14 10.38 2.04
N ALA A 130 29.91 9.32 1.83
CA ALA A 130 30.86 8.85 2.82
C ALA A 130 32.17 8.54 2.07
N ASP A 131 33.25 9.11 2.61
CA ASP A 131 34.63 9.11 2.12
C ASP A 131 35.22 7.74 1.72
#